data_AF-A0A5J6V4G4-F1
#
_entry.id   AF-A0A5J6V4G4-F1
#
_cell.length_a   1.000
_cell.length_b   1.000
_cell.length_c   1.000
_cell.angle_alpha   90.00
_cell.angle_beta   90.00
_cell.angle_gamma   90.00
#
_symmetry.space_group_name_H-M   'P 1'
#
loop_
_entity.id
_entity.type
_entity.pdbx_description
1 polymer ?
#
loop_
_entity_poly.entity_id
_entity_poly.type
_entity_poly.pdbx_seq_one_letter_code
_entity_poly.pdbx_strand_id
1 'polypeptide(L)'
;MADKQPDRSMQEIEADIAATRSRMARTVDELAYRVNPQTLKANAIARVQGEIQQVVHRAQDKVVDPTGEPRYENIAKALGGVAATALTLGTLRRLFNRG
;
A
#
# COMPACT_ATOMS: atom_id res chain seq x y z
N MET A 1 -24.28 0.13 -43.65
CA MET A 1 -24.06 -1.28 -43.99
C MET A 1 -23.71 -1.97 -42.69
N ALA A 2 -24.60 -2.81 -42.16
CA ALA A 2 -24.35 -3.57 -40.94
C ALA A 2 -23.49 -4.77 -41.34
N ASP A 3 -22.24 -4.81 -40.88
CA ASP A 3 -21.36 -5.97 -41.04
C ASP A 3 -22.01 -7.17 -40.36
N LYS A 4 -22.63 -8.04 -41.17
CA LYS A 4 -23.02 -9.39 -40.74
C LYS A 4 -21.73 -10.19 -40.65
N GLN A 5 -21.28 -10.44 -39.43
CA GLN A 5 -20.18 -11.39 -39.21
C GLN A 5 -20.51 -12.71 -39.93
N PRO A 6 -19.56 -13.30 -40.67
CA PRO A 6 -19.78 -14.60 -41.32
C PRO A 6 -20.15 -15.64 -40.27
N ASP A 7 -21.08 -16.54 -40.60
CA ASP A 7 -21.45 -17.69 -39.76
C ASP A 7 -20.19 -18.52 -39.49
N ARG A 8 -19.61 -18.33 -38.32
CA ARG A 8 -18.42 -19.06 -37.87
C ARG A 8 -18.79 -20.52 -37.66
N SER A 9 -17.93 -21.43 -38.13
CA SER A 9 -18.15 -22.86 -37.90
C SER A 9 -18.04 -23.19 -36.40
N MET A 10 -18.75 -24.22 -35.94
CA MET A 10 -18.70 -24.68 -34.54
C MET A 10 -17.25 -24.93 -34.07
N GLN A 11 -16.41 -25.47 -34.95
CA GLN A 11 -15.01 -25.78 -34.66
C GLN A 11 -14.16 -24.53 -34.46
N GLU A 12 -14.43 -23.45 -35.22
CA GLU A 12 -13.77 -22.15 -35.03
C GLU A 12 -14.22 -21.48 -33.73
N ILE A 13 -15.49 -21.62 -33.35
CA ILE A 13 -16.01 -21.08 -32.07
C ILE A 13 -15.33 -21.79 -30.90
N GLU A 14 -15.22 -23.12 -30.94
CA GLU A 14 -14.52 -23.89 -29.91
C GLU A 14 -13.04 -23.51 -29.79
N ALA A 15 -12.36 -23.34 -30.93
CA ALA A 15 -10.96 -22.89 -30.96
C ALA A 15 -10.79 -21.49 -30.37
N ASP A 16 -11.70 -20.56 -30.68
CA ASP A 16 -11.64 -19.18 -30.16
C ASP A 16 -11.98 -19.10 -28.67
N ILE A 17 -12.91 -19.94 -28.19
CA ILE A 17 -13.18 -20.10 -26.75
C ILE A 17 -11.97 -20.66 -26.03
N ALA A 18 -11.31 -21.69 -26.58
CA ALA A 18 -10.09 -22.25 -25.99
C ALA A 18 -8.95 -21.22 -25.94
N ALA A 19 -8.75 -20.47 -27.03
CA ALA A 19 -7.78 -19.39 -27.08
C ALA A 19 -8.09 -18.27 -26.07
N THR A 20 -9.36 -17.91 -25.92
CA THR A 20 -9.81 -16.89 -24.96
C THR A 20 -9.63 -17.35 -23.51
N ARG A 21 -9.95 -18.61 -23.20
CA ARG A 21 -9.70 -19.20 -21.87
C ARG A 21 -8.21 -19.21 -21.53
N SER A 22 -7.35 -19.55 -22.48
CA SER A 22 -5.89 -19.51 -22.29
C SER A 22 -5.39 -18.09 -21.98
N ARG A 23 -5.88 -17.08 -22.71
CA ARG A 23 -5.56 -15.67 -22.45
C ARG A 23 -6.03 -15.23 -21.06
N MET A 24 -7.26 -15.58 -20.67
CA MET A 24 -7.81 -15.26 -19.37
C MET A 24 -7.02 -15.90 -18.22
N ALA A 25 -6.66 -17.19 -18.33
CA ALA A 25 -5.87 -17.87 -17.31
C ALA A 25 -4.51 -17.18 -17.10
N ARG A 26 -3.83 -16.80 -18.19
CA ARG A 26 -2.58 -16.04 -18.13
C ARG A 26 -2.76 -14.69 -17.42
N THR A 27 -3.81 -13.94 -17.74
CA THR A 27 -4.11 -12.66 -17.08
C THR A 27 -4.47 -12.83 -15.60
N VAL A 28 -5.17 -13.91 -15.24
CA VAL A 28 -5.53 -14.21 -13.84
C VAL A 28 -4.27 -14.52 -13.03
N ASP A 29 -3.34 -15.29 -13.57
CA ASP A 29 -2.06 -15.59 -12.89
C ASP A 29 -1.21 -14.33 -12.71
N GLU A 30 -1.15 -13.45 -13.72
CA GLU A 30 -0.49 -12.13 -13.61
C GLU A 30 -1.15 -11.24 -12.56
N LEU A 31 -2.48 -11.22 -12.50
CA LEU A 31 -3.22 -10.46 -11.50
C LEU A 31 -2.96 -11.04 -10.11
N ALA A 32 -3.03 -12.36 -9.93
CA ALA A 32 -2.76 -13.02 -8.66
C ALA A 32 -1.37 -12.69 -8.11
N TYR A 33 -0.35 -12.63 -8.96
CA TYR A 33 0.99 -12.19 -8.57
C TYR A 33 1.05 -10.71 -8.17
N ARG A 34 0.34 -9.82 -8.89
CA ARG A 34 0.30 -8.38 -8.60
C ARG A 34 -0.53 -8.02 -7.36
N VAL A 35 -1.57 -8.80 -7.04
CA VAL A 35 -2.37 -8.67 -5.81
C VAL A 35 -1.85 -9.60 -4.70
N ASN A 36 -0.63 -10.16 -4.86
CA ASN A 36 -0.03 -10.98 -3.81
C ASN A 36 0.02 -10.15 -2.51
N PRO A 37 -0.58 -10.63 -1.41
CA PRO A 37 -0.65 -9.88 -0.14
C PRO A 37 0.71 -9.44 0.38
N GLN A 38 1.78 -10.18 0.05
CA GLN A 38 3.14 -9.80 0.43
C GLN A 38 3.63 -8.53 -0.27
N THR A 39 3.35 -8.35 -1.56
CA THR A 39 3.76 -7.16 -2.32
C THR A 39 2.92 -5.96 -1.91
N LEU A 40 1.62 -6.14 -1.64
CA LEU A 40 0.76 -5.10 -1.07
C LEU A 40 1.27 -4.61 0.28
N LYS A 41 1.63 -5.52 1.19
CA LYS A 41 2.19 -5.18 2.50
C LYS A 41 3.53 -4.44 2.36
N ALA A 42 4.43 -4.93 1.51
CA ALA A 42 5.72 -4.28 1.28
C ALA A 42 5.56 -2.86 0.73
N ASN A 43 4.68 -2.67 -0.26
CA ASN A 43 4.39 -1.37 -0.85
C ASN A 43 3.74 -0.41 0.15
N ALA A 44 2.84 -0.91 1.01
CA ALA A 44 2.22 -0.10 2.07
C ALA A 44 3.27 0.35 3.10
N ILE A 45 4.16 -0.54 3.54
CA ILE A 45 5.25 -0.20 4.46
C ILE A 45 6.18 0.84 3.84
N ALA A 46 6.59 0.64 2.58
CA ALA A 46 7.49 1.57 1.89
C ALA A 46 6.88 2.98 1.77
N ARG A 47 5.59 3.10 1.46
CA ARG A 47 4.88 4.38 1.42
C ARG A 47 4.88 5.08 2.78
N VAL A 48 4.53 4.35 3.83
CA VAL A 48 4.50 4.89 5.21
C VAL A 48 5.90 5.34 5.64
N GLN A 49 6.95 4.56 5.34
CA GLN A 49 8.33 4.94 5.66
C GLN A 49 8.76 6.23 4.94
N GLY A 50 8.34 6.42 3.68
CA GLY A 50 8.62 7.64 2.93
C GLY A 50 7.94 8.87 3.56
N GLU A 51 6.67 8.75 3.93
CA GLU A 51 5.93 9.84 4.58
C GLU A 51 6.50 10.18 5.96
N ILE A 52 6.87 9.18 6.76
CA ILE A 52 7.50 9.38 8.07
C ILE A 52 8.81 10.16 7.91
N GLN A 53 9.67 9.79 6.96
CA GLN A 53 10.93 10.50 6.72
C GLN A 53 10.70 11.97 6.37
N GLN A 54 9.70 12.28 5.53
CA GLN A 54 9.35 13.66 5.21
C GLN A 54 8.87 14.44 6.43
N VAL A 55 8.06 13.83 7.30
CA VAL A 55 7.59 14.46 8.54
C VAL A 55 8.76 14.67 9.51
N VAL A 56 9.65 13.69 9.65
CA VAL A 56 10.82 13.77 10.52
C VAL A 56 11.76 14.89 10.09
N HIS A 57 12.04 15.02 8.79
CA HIS A 57 12.86 16.12 8.27
C HIS A 57 12.24 17.48 8.58
N ARG A 58 10.94 17.66 8.35
CA ARG A 58 10.23 18.92 8.69
C ARG A 58 10.18 19.19 10.19
N ALA A 59 10.23 18.15 11.01
CA ALA A 59 10.23 18.27 12.47
C ALA A 59 11.62 18.61 13.01
N GLN A 60 12.70 18.10 12.41
CA GLN A 60 14.08 18.46 12.78
C GLN A 60 14.29 19.98 12.72
N ASP A 61 13.79 20.64 11.66
CA ASP A 61 13.84 22.09 11.50
C ASP A 61 13.11 22.88 12.61
N LYS A 62 12.22 22.23 13.36
CA LYS A 62 11.46 22.85 14.46
C LYS A 62 12.03 22.54 15.85
N VAL A 63 12.92 21.55 15.94
CA VAL A 63 13.52 21.06 17.19
C VAL A 63 14.88 21.72 17.44
N VAL A 64 15.59 22.13 16.39
CA VAL A 64 16.89 22.81 16.47
C VAL A 64 16.77 24.23 15.91
N ASP A 65 17.12 25.24 16.71
CA ASP A 65 17.20 26.65 16.28
C ASP A 65 18.47 26.87 15.43
N PRO A 66 18.56 27.85 14.50
CA PRO A 66 19.76 28.12 13.69
C PRO A 66 21.03 28.43 14.51
N THR A 67 20.87 28.76 15.79
CA THR A 67 21.91 29.04 16.79
C THR A 67 22.37 27.81 17.56
N GLY A 68 21.73 26.64 17.38
CA GLY A 68 22.14 25.37 17.99
C GLY A 68 21.58 25.08 19.40
N GLU A 69 20.69 25.92 19.93
CA GLU A 69 20.06 25.69 21.24
C GLU A 69 18.86 24.73 21.13
N PRO A 70 18.83 23.62 21.89
CA PRO A 70 17.70 22.70 21.90
C PRO A 70 16.47 23.36 22.55
N ARG A 71 15.36 23.45 21.81
CA ARG A 71 14.11 24.02 22.32
C ARG A 71 13.41 23.02 23.24
N TYR A 72 13.81 23.00 24.51
CA TYR A 72 13.33 22.04 25.53
C TYR A 72 11.80 21.94 25.61
N GLU A 73 11.07 23.03 25.41
CA GLU A 73 9.60 23.02 25.37
C GLU A 73 9.05 22.21 24.18
N ASN A 74 9.64 22.35 23.00
CA ASN A 74 9.24 21.59 21.81
C ASN A 74 9.61 20.12 21.93
N ILE A 75 10.77 19.83 22.53
CA ILE A 75 11.21 18.46 22.82
C ILE A 75 10.24 17.79 23.79
N ALA A 76 9.84 18.47 24.86
CA ALA A 76 8.86 17.96 25.82
C ALA A 76 7.51 17.66 25.14
N LYS A 77 7.02 18.57 24.28
CA LYS A 77 5.79 18.34 23.48
C LYS A 77 5.92 17.16 22.52
N ALA A 78 7.05 17.03 21.84
CA ALA A 78 7.33 15.91 20.93
C ALA A 78 7.36 14.57 21.69
N LEU A 79 8.06 14.51 22.83
CA LEU A 79 8.11 13.32 23.69
C LEU A 79 6.72 12.94 24.19
N GLY A 80 5.92 13.93 24.63
CA GLY A 80 4.54 13.70 25.05
C GLY A 80 3.68 13.12 23.93
N GLY A 81 3.78 13.66 22.72
CA GLY A 81 3.07 13.17 21.53
C GLY A 81 3.45 11.73 21.15
N VAL A 82 4.75 11.41 21.18
CA VAL A 82 5.25 10.05 20.90
C VAL A 82 4.75 9.07 21.96
N ALA A 83 4.84 9.42 23.24
CA ALA A 83 4.37 8.57 24.33
C ALA A 83 2.86 8.29 24.25
N ALA A 84 2.04 9.32 24.02
CA ALA A 84 0.59 9.17 23.86
C ALA A 84 0.24 8.28 22.66
N THR A 85 0.91 8.47 21.52
CA THR A 85 0.70 7.65 20.32
C THR A 85 1.10 6.20 20.56
N ALA A 86 2.25 5.96 21.18
CA ALA A 86 2.73 4.61 21.49
C ALA A 86 1.77 3.87 22.44
N LEU A 87 1.26 4.55 23.46
CA LEU A 87 0.26 3.99 24.37
C LEU A 87 -1.04 3.64 23.62
N THR A 88 -1.53 4.55 22.78
CA THR A 88 -2.76 4.34 22.00
C THR A 88 -2.63 3.16 21.03
N LEU A 89 -1.52 3.08 20.29
CA LEU A 89 -1.26 1.96 19.38
C LEU A 89 -1.05 0.65 20.14
N GLY A 90 -0.38 0.70 21.29
CA GLY A 90 -0.15 -0.46 22.15
C GLY A 90 -1.46 -1.04 22.71
N THR A 91 -2.39 -0.19 23.16
CA THR A 91 -3.70 -0.63 23.65
C THR A 91 -4.57 -1.18 22.52
N LEU A 92 -4.61 -0.51 21.36
CA LEU A 92 -5.31 -1.03 20.18
C LEU A 92 -4.75 -2.40 19.75
N ARG A 93 -3.43 -2.52 19.61
CA ARG A 93 -2.78 -3.79 19.28
C ARG A 93 -3.15 -4.87 20.29
N ARG A 94 -3.17 -4.55 21.58
CA ARG A 94 -3.54 -5.48 22.65
C ARG A 94 -4.99 -5.95 22.55
N LEU A 95 -5.91 -5.11 22.11
CA LEU A 95 -7.32 -5.45 21.91
C LEU A 95 -7.52 -6.32 20.67
N PHE A 96 -6.90 -5.97 19.54
CA PHE A 96 -7.03 -6.72 18.29
C PHE A 96 -6.32 -8.08 18.30
N ASN A 97 -5.20 -8.26 19.01
CA ASN A 97 -4.51 -9.55 19.13
C ASN A 97 -5.09 -10.48 20.20
N ARG A 98 -6.14 -10.06 20.92
CA ARG A 98 -6.78 -10.84 21.99
C ARG A 98 -8.08 -11.53 21.55
N GLY A 99 -8.53 -11.33 20.31
CA GLY A 99 -9.61 -12.10 19.68
C GLY A 99 -9.04 -13.18 18.78
#